data_AF-A0A1M6U7E7-F1
#
_entry.id   AF-A0A1M6U7E7-F1
#
_cell.length_a   1.000
_cell.length_b   1.000
_cell.length_c   1.000
_cell.angle_alpha   90.00
_cell.angle_beta   90.00
_cell.angle_gamma   90.00
#
_symmetry.space_group_name_H-M   'P 1'
#
loop_
_entity.id
_entity.type
_entity.pdbx_description
1 polymer ?
#
loop_
_entity_poly.entity_id
_entity_poly.type
_entity_poly.pdbx_seq_one_letter_code
_entity_poly.pdbx_strand_id
1 'polypeptide(L)'
;MSEFWKLDQFLLSEGIEVVDKKRDAKINIYPYEQLKLIVGVHKKLKKREDIYSLRLHSEIGKEIEEHKVSNKRLERYLREINKKETKDELEEFIEKTGVEVINRAKKSIDKVYESNYIDLIKRSMASNEICIGKCYDNNIWIDEGYKIKDISKFCFNLLEMDCVYYLGKVKRMGYNFDFKNLINYYLTLEGLNNDSYAFIEALISYPVDYIKTFEKFLFMKESNFKKDEIIDKLRLAIKRDGEDLMLK
;
A
#
# COMPACT_ATOMS: atom_id res chain seq x y z
N MET A 1 -4.21 -7.23 -37.29
CA MET A 1 -3.16 -6.91 -36.30
C MET A 1 -3.80 -6.00 -35.28
N SER A 2 -3.85 -6.36 -33.99
CA SER A 2 -4.36 -5.42 -32.99
C SER A 2 -3.37 -4.28 -32.84
N GLU A 3 -3.83 -3.05 -32.99
CA GLU A 3 -3.04 -1.85 -32.74
C GLU A 3 -2.64 -1.84 -31.26
N PHE A 4 -1.34 -1.77 -30.97
CA PHE A 4 -0.85 -1.74 -29.59
C PHE A 4 -0.96 -0.32 -29.06
N TRP A 5 -1.78 -0.12 -28.03
CA TRP A 5 -1.91 1.16 -27.38
C TRP A 5 -0.72 1.43 -26.46
N LYS A 6 -0.13 2.62 -26.56
CA LYS A 6 0.67 3.14 -25.44
C LYS A 6 -0.28 3.58 -24.32
N LEU A 7 0.14 3.41 -23.07
CA LEU A 7 -0.69 3.70 -21.90
C LEU A 7 -1.18 5.15 -21.87
N ASP A 8 -0.33 6.11 -22.19
CA ASP A 8 -0.68 7.54 -22.28
C ASP A 8 -1.77 7.82 -23.32
N GLN A 9 -1.66 7.20 -24.50
CA GLN A 9 -2.68 7.31 -25.56
C GLN A 9 -4.01 6.68 -25.12
N PHE A 10 -3.95 5.54 -24.43
CA PHE A 10 -5.14 4.88 -23.88
C PHE A 10 -5.82 5.76 -22.83
N LEU A 11 -5.06 6.27 -21.86
CA LEU A 11 -5.57 7.17 -20.83
C LEU A 11 -6.22 8.41 -21.45
N LEU A 12 -5.60 9.00 -22.48
CA LEU A 12 -6.17 10.14 -23.18
C LEU A 12 -7.51 9.79 -23.84
N SER A 13 -7.64 8.61 -24.44
CA SER A 13 -8.92 8.14 -25.02
C SER A 13 -10.02 7.93 -23.98
N GLU A 14 -9.65 7.66 -22.72
CA GLU A 14 -10.56 7.59 -21.57
C GLU A 14 -10.80 8.95 -20.90
N GLY A 15 -10.29 10.04 -21.49
CA GLY A 15 -10.42 11.40 -20.96
C GLY A 15 -9.56 11.64 -19.72
N ILE A 16 -8.40 11.00 -19.64
CA ILE A 16 -7.37 11.20 -18.62
C ILE A 16 -6.11 11.72 -19.32
N GLU A 17 -5.78 12.99 -19.08
CA GLU A 17 -4.60 13.61 -19.67
C GLU A 17 -3.35 13.30 -18.84
N VAL A 18 -2.27 12.86 -19.52
CA VAL A 18 -0.96 12.69 -18.88
C VAL A 18 -0.16 13.98 -19.02
N VAL A 19 0.27 14.56 -17.90
CA VAL A 19 0.89 15.91 -17.88
C VAL A 19 2.18 15.94 -17.06
N ASP A 20 3.16 16.75 -17.46
CA ASP A 20 4.49 16.74 -16.80
C ASP A 20 4.50 17.37 -15.39
N LYS A 21 3.60 18.32 -15.11
CA LYS A 21 3.59 19.08 -13.86
C LYS A 21 2.19 19.42 -13.39
N LYS A 22 1.97 19.27 -12.08
CA LYS A 22 0.87 19.90 -11.36
C LYS A 22 1.24 21.37 -11.14
N ARG A 23 0.30 22.30 -11.34
CA ARG A 23 0.47 23.70 -10.92
C ARG A 23 0.72 23.75 -9.42
N ASP A 24 1.67 24.57 -8.98
CA ASP A 24 2.06 24.69 -7.58
C ASP A 24 0.84 25.00 -6.69
N ALA A 25 0.47 24.03 -5.85
CA ALA A 25 -0.59 24.16 -4.87
C ALA A 25 -0.09 23.62 -3.54
N LYS A 26 -0.48 24.27 -2.43
CA LYS A 26 -0.30 23.70 -1.10
C LYS A 26 -0.99 22.33 -1.05
N ILE A 27 -0.24 21.32 -0.66
CA ILE A 27 -0.74 19.96 -0.43
C ILE A 27 -1.55 20.00 0.87
N ASN A 28 -2.86 20.23 0.75
CA ASN A 28 -3.80 19.91 1.82
C ASN A 28 -4.34 18.50 1.56
N ILE A 29 -4.34 17.64 2.58
CA ILE A 29 -4.85 16.28 2.46
C ILE A 29 -6.36 16.28 2.70
N TYR A 30 -7.10 15.98 1.64
CA TYR A 30 -8.55 15.83 1.64
C TYR A 30 -8.89 14.39 1.24
N PRO A 31 -8.98 13.45 2.21
CA PRO A 31 -9.00 12.02 1.91
C PRO A 31 -10.27 11.57 1.18
N TYR A 32 -11.44 12.14 1.49
CA TYR A 32 -12.68 11.81 0.79
C TYR A 32 -12.62 12.20 -0.69
N GLU A 33 -12.10 13.38 -0.98
CA GLU A 33 -11.94 13.94 -2.32
C GLU A 33 -10.92 13.13 -3.12
N GLN A 34 -9.79 12.77 -2.51
CA GLN A 34 -8.81 11.93 -3.19
C GLN A 34 -9.34 10.52 -3.46
N LEU A 35 -10.08 9.91 -2.53
CA LEU A 35 -10.74 8.62 -2.78
C LEU A 35 -11.75 8.72 -3.93
N LYS A 36 -12.55 9.79 -4.02
CA LYS A 36 -13.43 10.03 -5.19
C LYS A 36 -12.64 10.10 -6.49
N LEU A 37 -11.48 10.75 -6.51
CA LEU A 37 -10.62 10.85 -7.69
C LEU A 37 -10.09 9.49 -8.13
N ILE A 38 -9.58 8.69 -7.18
CA ILE A 38 -9.09 7.34 -7.43
C ILE A 38 -10.19 6.49 -8.07
N VAL A 39 -11.38 6.45 -7.46
CA VAL A 39 -12.53 5.71 -8.00
C VAL A 39 -12.98 6.24 -9.36
N GLY A 40 -12.93 7.55 -9.56
CA GLY A 40 -13.24 8.18 -10.84
C GLY A 40 -12.32 7.69 -11.96
N VAL A 41 -11.03 7.54 -11.67
CA VAL A 41 -10.07 6.95 -12.60
C VAL A 41 -10.37 5.47 -12.82
N HIS A 42 -10.56 4.66 -11.77
CA HIS A 42 -10.90 3.23 -11.93
C HIS A 42 -12.12 2.99 -12.83
N LYS A 43 -13.17 3.80 -12.66
CA LYS A 43 -14.40 3.73 -13.48
C LYS A 43 -14.14 4.02 -14.96
N LYS A 44 -13.21 4.92 -15.27
CA LYS A 44 -12.78 5.22 -16.64
C LYS A 44 -11.96 4.10 -17.27
N LEU A 45 -11.23 3.33 -16.47
CA LEU A 45 -10.41 2.21 -16.95
C LEU A 45 -11.19 0.90 -17.08
N LYS A 46 -12.48 0.88 -16.72
CA LYS A 46 -13.26 -0.34 -16.56
C LYS A 46 -13.66 -0.95 -17.92
N LYS A 47 -13.40 -2.25 -18.07
CA LYS A 47 -13.97 -3.17 -19.08
C LYS A 47 -13.80 -2.73 -20.54
N ARG A 48 -12.57 -2.85 -21.04
CA ARG A 48 -12.35 -3.01 -22.49
C ARG A 48 -11.63 -4.32 -22.80
N GLU A 49 -12.00 -4.93 -23.91
CA GLU A 49 -11.39 -6.19 -24.39
C GLU A 49 -9.94 -5.99 -24.86
N ASP A 50 -9.58 -4.76 -25.25
CA ASP A 50 -8.25 -4.39 -25.76
C ASP A 50 -7.22 -4.07 -24.66
N ILE A 51 -7.59 -4.19 -23.38
CA ILE A 51 -6.77 -3.78 -22.23
C ILE A 51 -5.43 -4.52 -22.12
N TYR A 52 -5.36 -5.75 -22.65
CA TYR A 52 -4.13 -6.54 -22.70
C TYR A 52 -3.08 -5.96 -23.67
N SER A 53 -3.49 -5.09 -24.60
CA SER A 53 -2.57 -4.40 -25.51
C SER A 53 -1.65 -3.40 -24.79
N LEU A 54 -2.02 -2.97 -23.56
CA LEU A 54 -1.30 -1.99 -22.76
C LEU A 54 0.01 -2.50 -22.14
N ARG A 55 0.28 -3.81 -22.19
CA ARG A 55 1.49 -4.46 -21.64
C ARG A 55 1.77 -4.12 -20.17
N LEU A 56 0.73 -3.88 -19.39
CA LEU A 56 0.86 -3.69 -17.95
C LEU A 56 1.31 -5.01 -17.30
N HIS A 57 2.20 -4.90 -16.33
CA HIS A 57 2.59 -6.03 -15.50
C HIS A 57 1.50 -6.29 -14.44
N SER A 58 1.42 -7.51 -13.95
CA SER A 58 0.55 -7.88 -12.83
C SER A 58 1.33 -7.80 -11.52
N GLU A 59 0.75 -7.13 -10.53
CA GLU A 59 1.28 -7.08 -9.16
C GLU A 59 0.36 -7.85 -8.18
N ILE A 60 -0.61 -8.61 -8.70
CA ILE A 60 -1.56 -9.41 -7.91
C ILE A 60 -0.80 -10.30 -6.92
N GLY A 61 -1.06 -10.07 -5.64
CA GLY A 61 -0.55 -10.85 -4.52
C GLY A 61 0.94 -10.74 -4.20
N LYS A 62 1.69 -9.97 -4.98
CA LYS A 62 3.12 -9.78 -4.75
C LYS A 62 3.41 -9.14 -3.39
N GLU A 63 2.68 -8.08 -3.02
CA GLU A 63 2.88 -7.40 -1.73
C GLU A 63 2.60 -8.31 -0.52
N ILE A 64 1.60 -9.20 -0.64
CA ILE A 64 1.29 -10.18 0.41
C ILE A 64 2.44 -11.16 0.61
N GLU A 65 3.01 -11.66 -0.48
CA GLU A 65 4.16 -12.56 -0.42
C GLU A 65 5.42 -11.84 0.08
N GLU A 66 5.65 -10.59 -0.32
CA GLU A 66 6.73 -9.76 0.21
C GLU A 66 6.60 -9.55 1.73
N HIS A 67 5.39 -9.27 2.22
CA HIS A 67 5.13 -9.18 3.66
C HIS A 67 5.40 -10.50 4.39
N LYS A 68 5.00 -11.65 3.83
CA LYS A 68 5.30 -12.97 4.42
C LYS A 68 6.80 -13.24 4.49
N VAL A 69 7.56 -12.89 3.46
CA VAL A 69 9.02 -12.99 3.46
C VAL A 69 9.63 -12.10 4.54
N SER A 70 9.15 -10.86 4.64
CA SER A 70 9.63 -9.88 5.62
C SER A 70 9.36 -10.34 7.06
N ASN A 71 8.15 -10.87 7.32
CA ASN A 71 7.78 -11.46 8.61
C ASN A 71 8.76 -12.59 9.00
N LYS A 72 9.06 -13.52 8.08
CA LYS A 72 10.01 -14.61 8.32
C LYS A 72 11.41 -14.12 8.65
N ARG A 73 11.86 -13.02 8.04
CA ARG A 73 13.18 -12.41 8.32
C ARG A 73 13.24 -11.83 9.72
N LEU A 74 12.22 -11.05 10.12
CA LEU A 74 12.14 -10.49 11.47
C LEU A 74 12.05 -11.59 12.54
N GLU A 75 11.19 -12.59 12.35
CA GLU A 75 11.10 -13.73 13.27
C GLU A 75 12.43 -14.46 13.43
N ARG A 76 13.12 -14.70 12.31
CA ARG A 76 14.42 -15.37 12.36
C ARG A 76 15.39 -14.56 13.21
N TYR A 77 15.45 -13.25 13.00
CA TYR A 77 16.30 -12.37 13.79
C TYR A 77 15.94 -12.40 15.28
N LEU A 78 14.65 -12.31 15.62
CA LEU A 78 14.16 -12.43 17.00
C LEU A 78 14.57 -13.77 17.65
N ARG A 79 14.50 -14.87 16.91
CA ARG A 79 14.97 -16.18 17.41
C ARG A 79 16.48 -16.20 17.64
N GLU A 80 17.27 -15.51 16.81
CA GLU A 80 18.73 -15.47 16.97
C GLU A 80 19.14 -14.60 18.17
N ILE A 81 18.54 -13.43 18.38
CA ILE A 81 18.85 -12.59 19.55
C ILE A 81 18.42 -13.27 20.86
N ASN A 82 17.32 -14.03 20.87
CA ASN A 82 16.84 -14.73 22.07
C ASN A 82 17.77 -15.88 22.53
N LYS A 83 18.65 -16.37 21.64
CA LYS A 83 19.64 -17.40 21.99
C LYS A 83 20.92 -16.82 22.58
N LYS A 84 21.11 -15.50 22.53
CA LYS A 84 22.33 -14.85 23.01
C LYS A 84 22.31 -14.70 24.53
N GLU A 85 23.45 -14.97 25.16
CA GLU A 85 23.67 -14.72 26.59
C GLU A 85 23.82 -13.23 26.90
N THR A 86 24.45 -12.48 25.99
CA THR A 86 24.61 -11.03 26.08
C THR A 86 24.05 -10.37 24.83
N LYS A 87 23.25 -9.31 25.05
CA LYS A 87 22.62 -8.52 24.00
C LYS A 87 23.17 -7.10 24.09
N ASP A 88 23.26 -6.44 22.94
CA ASP A 88 23.52 -5.01 22.92
C ASP A 88 22.21 -4.20 23.00
N GLU A 89 22.33 -2.89 23.20
CA GLU A 89 21.18 -1.99 23.35
C GLU A 89 20.19 -2.02 22.17
N LEU A 90 20.69 -2.25 20.95
CA LEU A 90 19.85 -2.36 19.76
C LEU A 90 19.09 -3.68 19.75
N GLU A 91 19.76 -4.77 20.12
CA GLU A 91 19.15 -6.09 20.24
C GLU A 91 18.10 -6.14 21.34
N GLU A 92 18.37 -5.54 22.51
CA GLU A 92 17.39 -5.39 23.59
C GLU A 92 16.18 -4.56 23.15
N PHE A 93 16.42 -3.47 22.41
CA PHE A 93 15.35 -2.65 21.87
C PHE A 93 14.47 -3.46 20.90
N ILE A 94 15.08 -4.18 19.95
CA ILE A 94 14.37 -5.00 18.96
C ILE A 94 13.65 -6.18 19.62
N GLU A 95 14.21 -6.82 20.63
CA GLU A 95 13.54 -7.88 21.37
C GLU A 95 12.23 -7.36 21.99
N LYS A 96 12.28 -6.17 22.59
CA LYS A 96 11.10 -5.53 23.19
C LYS A 96 10.05 -5.14 22.15
N THR A 97 10.43 -4.44 21.08
CA THR A 97 9.46 -3.88 20.13
C THR A 97 9.09 -4.85 19.00
N GLY A 98 10.03 -5.69 18.58
CA GLY A 98 9.89 -6.59 17.46
C GLY A 98 8.87 -7.70 17.69
N VAL A 99 8.67 -8.14 18.94
CA VAL A 99 7.64 -9.14 19.30
C VAL A 99 6.22 -8.59 19.06
N GLU A 100 5.94 -7.36 19.50
CA GLU A 100 4.65 -6.73 19.26
C GLU A 100 4.41 -6.50 17.76
N VAL A 101 5.43 -5.99 17.07
CA VAL A 101 5.39 -5.74 15.62
C VAL A 101 5.12 -7.03 14.84
N ILE A 102 5.84 -8.13 15.13
CA ILE A 102 5.67 -9.36 14.37
C ILE A 102 4.31 -10.01 14.64
N ASN A 103 3.79 -9.91 15.86
CA ASN A 103 2.46 -10.41 16.20
C ASN A 103 1.37 -9.67 15.41
N ARG A 104 1.47 -8.33 15.35
CA ARG A 104 0.59 -7.50 14.54
C ARG A 104 0.71 -7.82 13.05
N ALA A 105 1.94 -7.93 12.53
CA ALA A 105 2.21 -8.24 11.14
C ALA A 105 1.67 -9.61 10.71
N LYS A 106 1.74 -10.63 11.58
CA LYS A 106 1.13 -11.94 11.36
C LYS A 106 -0.39 -11.86 11.31
N LYS A 107 -0.98 -11.23 12.33
CA LYS A 107 -2.43 -11.04 12.42
C LYS A 107 -2.98 -10.34 11.17
N SER A 108 -2.29 -9.33 10.65
CA SER A 108 -2.64 -8.69 9.38
C SER A 108 -2.66 -9.67 8.21
N ILE A 109 -1.64 -10.53 8.07
CA ILE A 109 -1.56 -11.49 6.97
C ILE A 109 -2.62 -12.59 7.12
N ASP A 110 -2.83 -13.10 8.33
CA ASP A 110 -3.87 -14.08 8.61
C ASP A 110 -5.24 -13.50 8.25
N LYS A 111 -5.50 -12.25 8.64
CA LYS A 111 -6.75 -11.53 8.32
C LYS A 111 -6.97 -11.33 6.81
N VAL A 112 -5.90 -11.12 6.04
CA VAL A 112 -5.98 -11.12 4.57
C VAL A 112 -6.46 -12.48 4.06
N TYR A 113 -5.90 -13.60 4.52
CA TYR A 113 -6.38 -14.91 4.06
C TYR A 113 -7.81 -15.22 4.50
N GLU A 114 -8.25 -14.71 5.64
CA GLU A 114 -9.64 -14.80 6.12
C GLU A 114 -10.62 -13.91 5.33
N SER A 115 -10.15 -12.96 4.53
CA SER A 115 -10.99 -12.02 3.79
C SER A 115 -11.44 -12.54 2.41
N ASN A 116 -11.62 -13.85 2.25
CA ASN A 116 -11.87 -14.50 0.95
C ASN A 116 -10.89 -14.05 -0.15
N TYR A 117 -9.62 -13.85 0.22
CA TYR A 117 -8.62 -13.20 -0.63
C TYR A 117 -8.46 -13.84 -2.03
N ILE A 118 -8.57 -15.16 -2.12
CA ILE A 118 -8.50 -15.86 -3.42
C ILE A 118 -9.67 -15.46 -4.34
N ASP A 119 -10.86 -15.22 -3.80
CA ASP A 119 -12.00 -14.79 -4.60
C ASP A 119 -11.90 -13.30 -4.97
N LEU A 120 -11.28 -12.46 -4.14
CA LEU A 120 -10.90 -11.09 -4.51
C LEU A 120 -9.93 -11.09 -5.72
N ILE A 121 -8.93 -11.98 -5.71
CA ILE A 121 -8.03 -12.17 -6.86
C ILE A 121 -8.82 -12.58 -8.11
N LYS A 122 -9.67 -13.61 -8.00
CA LYS A 122 -10.47 -14.07 -9.15
C LYS A 122 -11.36 -12.97 -9.71
N ARG A 123 -12.00 -12.16 -8.86
CA ARG A 123 -12.81 -11.00 -9.25
C ARG A 123 -11.98 -9.99 -10.05
N SER A 124 -10.83 -9.62 -9.52
CA SER A 124 -9.91 -8.66 -10.14
C SER A 124 -9.44 -9.15 -11.51
N MET A 125 -9.03 -10.42 -11.60
CA MET A 125 -8.62 -11.04 -12.87
C MET A 125 -9.77 -11.11 -13.88
N ALA A 126 -10.97 -11.50 -13.47
CA ALA A 126 -12.13 -11.58 -14.36
C ALA A 126 -12.57 -10.20 -14.89
N SER A 127 -12.28 -9.13 -14.14
CA SER A 127 -12.63 -7.75 -14.49
C SER A 127 -11.49 -6.96 -15.11
N ASN A 128 -10.30 -7.58 -15.29
CA ASN A 128 -9.06 -6.94 -15.73
C ASN A 128 -8.76 -5.63 -14.97
N GLU A 129 -8.86 -5.66 -13.64
CA GLU A 129 -8.72 -4.45 -12.83
C GLU A 129 -7.33 -3.84 -12.94
N ILE A 130 -7.29 -2.53 -13.19
CA ILE A 130 -6.08 -1.72 -13.26
C ILE A 130 -6.02 -0.82 -12.03
N CYS A 131 -4.91 -0.90 -11.30
CA CYS A 131 -4.55 0.06 -10.26
C CYS A 131 -3.62 1.13 -10.84
N ILE A 132 -3.70 2.32 -10.24
CA ILE A 132 -2.89 3.50 -10.54
C ILE A 132 -1.53 3.43 -9.83
N GLY A 133 -1.50 2.87 -8.62
CA GLY A 133 -0.32 2.71 -7.76
C GLY A 133 0.19 4.01 -7.13
N LYS A 134 0.27 5.09 -7.91
CA LYS A 134 0.60 6.45 -7.44
C LYS A 134 -0.67 7.29 -7.25
N CYS A 135 -1.51 6.89 -6.30
CA CYS A 135 -2.85 7.42 -6.07
C CYS A 135 -2.92 8.72 -5.24
N TYR A 136 -1.84 9.52 -5.19
CA TYR A 136 -1.75 10.70 -4.32
C TYR A 136 -2.19 11.99 -5.03
N ASP A 137 -2.50 13.01 -4.23
CA ASP A 137 -2.97 14.32 -4.68
C ASP A 137 -1.95 15.06 -5.58
N ASN A 138 -0.66 14.83 -5.38
CA ASN A 138 0.40 15.35 -6.24
C ASN A 138 0.53 14.60 -7.58
N ASN A 139 -0.20 13.50 -7.77
CA ASN A 139 -0.18 12.70 -8.98
C ASN A 139 -1.50 12.72 -9.76
N ILE A 140 -2.65 12.80 -9.09
CA ILE A 140 -3.98 12.78 -9.72
C ILE A 140 -4.77 14.00 -9.24
N TRP A 141 -5.38 14.74 -10.17
CA TRP A 141 -6.26 15.86 -9.85
C TRP A 141 -7.26 16.14 -10.98
N ILE A 142 -8.20 17.07 -10.73
CA ILE A 142 -9.11 17.59 -11.76
C ILE A 142 -8.71 19.03 -12.09
N ASP A 143 -8.60 19.31 -13.39
CA ASP A 143 -8.40 20.64 -13.98
C ASP A 143 -8.93 20.59 -15.41
N GLU A 144 -10.16 21.04 -15.65
CA GLU A 144 -10.93 20.86 -16.91
C GLU A 144 -11.18 19.39 -17.34
N GLY A 145 -10.58 18.44 -16.64
CA GLY A 145 -10.66 17.00 -16.85
C GLY A 145 -9.78 16.25 -15.85
N TYR A 146 -9.70 14.92 -15.95
CA TYR A 146 -8.79 14.14 -15.11
C TYR A 146 -7.36 14.32 -15.62
N LYS A 147 -6.43 14.65 -14.72
CA LYS A 147 -5.00 14.76 -15.02
C LYS A 147 -4.20 13.80 -14.17
N ILE A 148 -3.21 13.15 -14.79
CA ILE A 148 -2.25 12.28 -14.11
C ILE A 148 -0.83 12.68 -14.49
N LYS A 149 0.05 12.80 -13.49
CA LYS A 149 1.45 13.14 -13.75
C LYS A 149 2.30 11.92 -14.10
N ASP A 150 2.22 10.88 -13.29
CA ASP A 150 3.11 9.73 -13.35
C ASP A 150 2.30 8.43 -13.46
N ILE A 151 2.45 7.79 -14.61
CA ILE A 151 1.75 6.55 -14.98
C ILE A 151 2.63 5.29 -14.81
N SER A 152 3.86 5.44 -14.29
CA SER A 152 4.86 4.35 -14.20
C SER A 152 4.47 3.20 -13.26
N LYS A 153 3.43 3.40 -12.43
CA LYS A 153 2.95 2.43 -11.45
C LYS A 153 1.59 1.83 -11.78
N PHE A 154 1.06 2.11 -12.97
CA PHE A 154 -0.10 1.39 -13.46
C PHE A 154 0.22 -0.10 -13.61
N CYS A 155 -0.68 -0.95 -13.11
CA CYS A 155 -0.52 -2.40 -13.13
C CYS A 155 -1.88 -3.09 -13.04
N PHE A 156 -1.91 -4.37 -13.45
CA PHE A 156 -3.06 -5.23 -13.13
C PHE A 156 -2.98 -5.61 -11.65
N ASN A 157 -4.02 -5.28 -10.88
CA ASN A 157 -4.11 -5.57 -9.45
C ASN A 157 -5.54 -5.43 -8.92
N LEU A 158 -5.76 -5.80 -7.66
CA LEU A 158 -7.00 -5.58 -6.92
C LEU A 158 -7.21 -4.08 -6.67
N LEU A 159 -8.36 -3.51 -7.04
CA LEU A 159 -8.66 -2.08 -6.80
C LEU A 159 -8.49 -1.68 -5.33
N GLU A 160 -8.65 -2.61 -4.39
CA GLU A 160 -8.37 -2.45 -2.98
C GLU A 160 -6.97 -1.90 -2.70
N MET A 161 -5.98 -2.27 -3.51
CA MET A 161 -4.58 -1.89 -3.31
C MET A 161 -4.35 -0.39 -3.43
N ASP A 162 -5.05 0.31 -4.33
CA ASP A 162 -4.93 1.76 -4.44
C ASP A 162 -5.47 2.48 -3.18
N CYS A 163 -6.49 1.92 -2.53
CA CYS A 163 -6.96 2.40 -1.23
C CYS A 163 -5.91 2.14 -0.13
N VAL A 164 -5.34 0.94 -0.09
CA VAL A 164 -4.24 0.56 0.83
C VAL A 164 -3.05 1.51 0.69
N TYR A 165 -2.60 1.77 -0.55
CA TYR A 165 -1.49 2.68 -0.83
C TYR A 165 -1.78 4.10 -0.35
N TYR A 166 -2.97 4.61 -0.67
CA TYR A 166 -3.36 5.97 -0.32
C TYR A 166 -3.50 6.14 1.19
N LEU A 167 -4.42 5.41 1.81
CA LEU A 167 -4.75 5.56 3.22
C LEU A 167 -3.60 5.10 4.12
N GLY A 168 -2.88 4.05 3.74
CA GLY A 168 -1.67 3.61 4.43
C GLY A 168 -0.62 4.72 4.48
N LYS A 169 -0.41 5.47 3.39
CA LYS A 169 0.50 6.62 3.41
C LYS A 169 -0.03 7.76 4.26
N VAL A 170 -1.31 8.11 4.13
CA VAL A 170 -1.93 9.18 4.93
C VAL A 170 -1.79 8.89 6.43
N LYS A 171 -2.01 7.64 6.85
CA LYS A 171 -1.79 7.18 8.22
C LYS A 171 -0.34 7.38 8.66
N ARG A 172 0.62 6.95 7.84
CA ARG A 172 2.07 7.09 8.14
C ARG A 172 2.58 8.53 8.12
N MET A 173 1.84 9.46 7.52
CA MET A 173 2.11 10.90 7.62
C MET A 173 1.66 11.50 8.97
N GLY A 174 0.98 10.72 9.82
CA GLY A 174 0.55 11.13 11.16
C GLY A 174 -0.81 11.80 11.22
N TYR A 175 -1.62 11.71 10.15
CA TYR A 175 -2.98 12.25 10.16
C TYR A 175 -3.91 11.35 10.97
N ASN A 176 -4.66 11.96 11.89
CA ASN A 176 -5.63 11.28 12.72
C ASN A 176 -7.03 11.37 12.11
N PHE A 177 -7.27 10.62 11.03
CA PHE A 177 -8.59 10.48 10.43
C PHE A 177 -9.27 9.20 10.89
N ASP A 178 -10.60 9.14 10.76
CA ASP A 178 -11.33 7.88 10.90
C ASP A 178 -11.11 7.01 9.66
N PHE A 179 -10.04 6.21 9.71
CA PHE A 179 -9.65 5.34 8.60
C PHE A 179 -10.71 4.26 8.31
N LYS A 180 -11.45 3.78 9.31
CA LYS A 180 -12.51 2.78 9.10
C LYS A 180 -13.65 3.38 8.26
N ASN A 181 -14.05 4.62 8.57
CA ASN A 181 -15.03 5.34 7.77
C ASN A 181 -14.51 5.69 6.37
N LEU A 182 -13.24 6.03 6.22
CA LEU A 182 -12.63 6.25 4.89
C LEU A 182 -12.60 4.97 4.04
N ILE A 183 -12.31 3.82 4.63
CA ILE A 183 -12.38 2.52 3.94
C ILE A 183 -13.82 2.26 3.49
N ASN A 184 -14.81 2.33 4.38
CA ASN A 184 -16.22 2.13 4.03
C ASN A 184 -16.70 3.10 2.94
N TYR A 185 -16.23 4.34 3.00
CA TYR A 185 -16.51 5.34 1.98
C TYR A 185 -15.99 4.91 0.61
N TYR A 186 -14.73 4.44 0.53
CA TYR A 186 -14.13 3.90 -0.68
C TYR A 186 -14.92 2.70 -1.23
N LEU A 187 -15.24 1.73 -0.37
CA LEU A 187 -16.02 0.53 -0.75
C LEU A 187 -17.36 0.90 -1.37
N THR A 188 -18.07 1.86 -0.77
CA THR A 188 -19.37 2.33 -1.25
C THR A 188 -19.25 2.95 -2.65
N LEU A 189 -18.19 3.72 -2.91
CA LEU A 189 -17.97 4.34 -4.21
C LEU A 189 -17.62 3.34 -5.32
N GLU A 190 -16.85 2.30 -4.98
CA GLU A 190 -16.45 1.23 -5.93
C GLU A 190 -17.51 0.14 -6.12
N GLY A 191 -18.42 -0.03 -5.15
CA GLY A 191 -19.33 -1.17 -5.10
C GLY A 191 -18.63 -2.46 -4.64
N LEU A 192 -17.68 -2.34 -3.72
CA LEU A 192 -16.98 -3.46 -3.08
C LEU A 192 -17.67 -3.88 -1.78
N ASN A 193 -17.38 -5.10 -1.31
CA ASN A 193 -18.08 -5.71 -0.17
C ASN A 193 -17.19 -5.79 1.10
N ASN A 194 -17.70 -6.45 2.14
CA ASN A 194 -17.00 -6.60 3.41
C ASN A 194 -15.71 -7.43 3.34
N ASP A 195 -15.55 -8.29 2.33
CA ASP A 195 -14.30 -9.02 2.12
C ASP A 195 -13.19 -8.03 1.73
N SER A 196 -13.50 -7.08 0.85
CA SER A 196 -12.62 -5.95 0.52
C SER A 196 -12.33 -5.07 1.74
N TYR A 197 -13.31 -4.86 2.64
CA TYR A 197 -13.09 -4.11 3.88
C TYR A 197 -12.02 -4.79 4.72
N ALA A 198 -12.21 -6.08 5.01
CA ALA A 198 -11.28 -6.86 5.84
C ALA A 198 -9.88 -6.91 5.23
N PHE A 199 -9.78 -7.05 3.91
CA PHE A 199 -8.52 -7.00 3.18
C PHE A 199 -7.78 -5.65 3.36
N ILE A 200 -8.49 -4.54 3.12
CA ILE A 200 -7.90 -3.19 3.21
C ILE A 200 -7.52 -2.85 4.66
N GLU A 201 -8.40 -3.14 5.62
CA GLU A 201 -8.17 -2.91 7.05
C GLU A 201 -6.92 -3.66 7.53
N ALA A 202 -6.77 -4.91 7.12
CA ALA A 202 -5.63 -5.75 7.49
C ALA A 202 -4.31 -5.19 6.96
N LEU A 203 -4.27 -4.75 5.70
CA LEU A 203 -3.06 -4.22 5.06
C LEU A 203 -2.68 -2.83 5.54
N ILE A 204 -3.65 -1.93 5.75
CA ILE A 204 -3.37 -0.63 6.39
C ILE A 204 -2.85 -0.84 7.81
N SER A 205 -3.28 -1.92 8.48
CA SER A 205 -2.80 -2.27 9.80
C SER A 205 -1.42 -2.93 9.80
N TYR A 206 -0.87 -3.36 8.67
CA TYR A 206 0.46 -3.98 8.64
C TYR A 206 1.57 -2.94 8.99
N PRO A 207 2.55 -3.28 9.85
CA PRO A 207 3.60 -2.36 10.30
C PRO A 207 4.74 -2.21 9.27
N VAL A 208 4.41 -1.55 8.15
CA VAL A 208 5.28 -1.39 6.98
C VAL A 208 6.58 -0.65 7.31
N ASP A 209 6.52 0.45 8.04
CA ASP A 209 7.69 1.31 8.27
C ASP A 209 8.70 0.62 9.18
N TYR A 210 8.26 -0.06 10.25
CA TYR A 210 9.16 -0.79 11.13
C TYR A 210 9.86 -1.91 10.38
N ILE A 211 9.09 -2.72 9.65
CA ILE A 211 9.63 -3.87 8.93
C ILE A 211 10.62 -3.44 7.85
N LYS A 212 10.31 -2.41 7.06
CA LYS A 212 11.25 -1.86 6.06
C LYS A 212 12.50 -1.28 6.69
N THR A 213 12.37 -0.59 7.82
CA THR A 213 13.51 -0.04 8.56
C THR A 213 14.39 -1.17 9.08
N PHE A 214 13.80 -2.19 9.68
CA PHE A 214 14.50 -3.40 10.11
C PHE A 214 15.24 -4.07 8.96
N GLU A 215 14.58 -4.33 7.84
CA GLU A 215 15.20 -5.02 6.71
C GLU A 215 16.37 -4.24 6.12
N LYS A 216 16.21 -2.93 5.94
CA LYS A 216 17.25 -2.06 5.39
C LYS A 216 18.52 -2.07 6.25
N PHE A 217 18.38 -1.85 7.55
CA PHE A 217 19.53 -1.60 8.42
C PHE A 217 20.14 -2.88 9.00
N LEU A 218 19.33 -3.90 9.24
CA LEU A 218 19.77 -5.09 9.99
C LEU A 218 19.90 -6.32 9.10
N PHE A 219 18.97 -6.51 8.17
CA PHE A 219 18.99 -7.69 7.30
C PHE A 219 19.93 -7.50 6.10
N MET A 220 19.78 -6.38 5.39
CA MET A 220 20.59 -6.04 4.22
C MET A 220 21.92 -5.38 4.59
N LYS A 221 22.06 -4.93 5.85
CA LYS A 221 23.25 -4.27 6.39
C LYS A 221 23.71 -3.06 5.56
N GLU A 222 22.77 -2.31 4.97
CA GLU A 222 23.06 -1.23 4.02
C GLU A 222 23.60 0.07 4.66
N SER A 223 24.40 0.00 5.74
CA SER A 223 24.49 1.15 6.64
C SER A 223 25.78 1.25 7.47
N ASN A 224 26.42 2.43 7.42
CA ASN A 224 27.43 2.91 8.36
C ASN A 224 26.81 3.56 9.62
N PHE A 225 25.52 3.37 9.88
CA PHE A 225 24.82 4.04 10.99
C PHE A 225 25.23 3.46 12.33
N LYS A 226 25.28 4.32 13.35
CA LYS A 226 25.48 3.89 14.73
C LYS A 226 24.21 3.22 15.27
N LYS A 227 24.36 2.35 16.26
CA LYS A 227 23.24 1.60 16.88
C LYS A 227 22.11 2.55 17.32
N ASP A 228 22.46 3.67 17.95
CA ASP A 228 21.50 4.68 18.44
C ASP A 228 20.66 5.29 17.30
N GLU A 229 21.29 5.55 16.15
CA GLU A 229 20.60 6.11 14.98
C GLU A 229 19.61 5.10 14.40
N ILE A 230 19.92 3.80 14.47
CA ILE A 230 19.01 2.73 14.05
C ILE A 230 17.83 2.64 15.02
N ILE A 231 18.09 2.69 16.34
CA ILE A 231 17.04 2.71 17.37
C ILE A 231 16.09 3.88 17.14
N ASP A 232 16.60 5.09 16.90
CA ASP A 232 15.76 6.26 16.67
C ASP A 232 14.91 6.15 15.39
N LYS A 233 15.47 5.56 14.32
CA LYS A 233 14.70 5.26 13.11
C LYS A 233 13.60 4.24 13.37
N LEU A 234 13.87 3.19 14.13
CA LEU A 234 12.86 2.19 14.51
C LEU A 234 11.77 2.81 15.41
N ARG A 235 12.12 3.66 16.38
CA ARG A 235 11.15 4.42 17.19
C ARG A 235 10.25 5.29 16.33
N LEU A 236 10.82 6.00 15.36
CA LEU A 236 10.04 6.81 14.42
C LEU A 236 9.11 5.93 13.57
N ALA A 237 9.60 4.77 13.13
CA ALA A 237 8.83 3.83 12.35
C ALA A 237 7.60 3.30 13.12
N ILE A 238 7.75 2.93 14.40
CA ILE A 238 6.62 2.55 15.28
C ILE A 238 5.57 3.66 15.34
N LYS A 239 6.00 4.92 15.52
CA LYS A 239 5.10 6.07 15.55
C LYS A 239 4.34 6.25 14.24
N ARG A 240 5.00 6.02 13.09
CA ARG A 240 4.39 6.15 11.76
C ARG A 240 3.44 4.99 11.44
N ASP A 241 3.80 3.77 11.80
CA ASP A 241 2.92 2.61 11.64
C ASP A 241 1.60 2.78 12.40
N GLY A 242 1.61 3.60 13.45
CA GLY A 242 0.41 4.08 14.14
C GLY A 242 -0.39 2.94 14.74
N GLU A 243 -1.70 3.13 14.87
CA GLU A 243 -2.58 2.14 15.48
C GLU A 243 -2.86 0.95 14.54
N ASP A 244 -3.11 -0.22 15.14
CA ASP A 244 -3.68 -1.40 14.48
C ASP A 244 -5.19 -1.18 14.37
N LEU A 245 -5.70 -1.03 13.14
CA LEU A 245 -7.12 -0.78 12.91
C LEU A 245 -7.98 -2.01 13.26
N MET A 246 -7.37 -3.20 13.34
CA MET A 246 -8.04 -4.45 13.69
C MET A 246 -8.24 -4.63 15.21
N LEU A 247 -7.85 -3.65 16.03
CA LEU A 247 -8.18 -3.63 17.46
C LEU A 247 -9.55 -2.97 17.67
N LYS A 248 -10.26 -3.45 18.69
CA LYS A 248 -11.57 -2.96 19.12
C LYS A 248 -11.41 -1.80 20.08
#